data_AF-A0A2E7AKM1-F1
#
_entry.id   AF-A0A2E7AKM1-F1
#
_cell.length_a   1.000
_cell.length_b   1.000
_cell.length_c   1.000
_cell.angle_alpha   90.00
_cell.angle_beta   90.00
_cell.angle_gamma   90.00
#
_symmetry.space_group_name_H-M   'P 1'
#
loop_
_entity.id
_entity.type
_entity.pdbx_description
1 polymer ?
#
loop_
_entity_poly.entity_id
_entity_poly.type
_entity_poly.pdbx_seq_one_letter_code
_entity_poly.pdbx_strand_id
1 'polypeptide(L)'
;MIGRFRASGMYPDTIAPVFSQHGGSILATTPVTMSTDADTIYYTLDGSDPRLPGGVPNPTATLASFGGGNQVDSPQTFITTGHMWKYLDDGSDQGTGWRESGFDDSSWAEGRSELGYGSDGEGAGTTVSFGPDSSNKYATTYFRTTVDVPDPSRFLRFTLRLKYDDAAAVYLNGSEIVRTPNLPSGAAYDQYASSPTSNEDAWSDYTVPITVFRAGANRIAVEVHQGSGTSSDMRMDLVLRGETTAGGGGGGNNISDPFFLSEPVRLRARAYDNDTGEWSALNEAFFTLDTEPAGPGNIVISEINFHPTNPVSVAESSVSNDRDDYEFLELLNIGPRSIDLTGVRFGAGINFSFPVNTVLPPGARLVLLRDQLAYEARYGSLPSTPWFPYTGRLSNDGELLTLLSADSDPILSFSYNDQSPWPPQADGFGASLILVNPGENPDHGQPSNWVASRYSGGSPGAPEPFDEDYDNWAADRRLEGGPDDDDDSDTISNFMEFLHGSDPVSANQRPLLELRLENLEINNVTNEYLVISFQRNLQARGSLYVELSDDLVVWQSGAGLTEILGQVDNGDGTATVTVRLITPPEPTNRTRFIRLRGE
;
A
#
# COMPACT_ATOMS: atom_id res chain seq x y z
N MET A 1 24.49 -9.08 26.41
CA MET A 1 23.57 -9.84 27.29
C MET A 1 23.48 -11.32 26.88
N ILE A 2 23.28 -11.63 25.60
CA ILE A 2 23.20 -13.01 25.04
C ILE A 2 24.45 -13.87 25.35
N GLY A 3 25.67 -13.33 25.29
CA GLY A 3 26.90 -14.10 25.57
C GLY A 3 26.98 -14.69 26.99
N ARG A 4 26.30 -14.10 27.98
CA ARG A 4 26.20 -14.68 29.34
C ARG A 4 25.20 -15.82 29.44
N PHE A 5 24.17 -15.83 28.59
CA PHE A 5 23.21 -16.93 28.52
C PHE A 5 23.80 -18.14 27.80
N ARG A 6 24.56 -17.93 26.72
CA ARG A 6 25.34 -18.98 26.04
C ARG A 6 26.35 -19.64 26.98
N ALA A 7 27.17 -18.85 27.67
CA ALA A 7 28.16 -19.37 28.62
C ALA A 7 27.56 -20.18 29.79
N SER A 8 26.27 -19.99 30.07
CA SER A 8 25.53 -20.72 31.12
C SER A 8 24.62 -21.82 30.54
N GLY A 9 24.71 -22.14 29.25
CA GLY A 9 23.88 -23.16 28.58
C GLY A 9 22.37 -22.82 28.53
N MET A 10 22.01 -21.55 28.71
CA MET A 10 20.63 -21.06 28.71
C MET A 10 20.20 -20.50 27.34
N TYR A 11 21.11 -20.45 26.37
CA TYR A 11 20.84 -20.03 25.00
C TYR A 11 21.69 -20.86 24.04
N PRO A 12 21.15 -21.31 22.88
CA PRO A 12 21.90 -22.14 21.95
C PRO A 12 23.15 -21.45 21.40
N ASP A 13 24.20 -22.23 21.15
CA ASP A 13 25.37 -21.76 20.44
C ASP A 13 25.10 -21.68 18.93
N THR A 14 24.34 -22.64 18.40
CA THR A 14 23.82 -22.67 17.02
C THR A 14 22.96 -21.44 16.71
N ILE A 15 23.28 -20.74 15.62
CA ILE A 15 22.59 -19.50 15.25
C ILE A 15 21.27 -19.81 14.53
N ALA A 16 20.23 -19.04 14.86
CA ALA A 16 18.94 -19.15 14.21
C ALA A 16 19.04 -18.84 12.71
N PRO A 17 18.26 -19.52 11.85
CA PRO A 17 18.22 -19.20 10.44
C PRO A 17 17.87 -17.73 10.22
N VAL A 18 18.58 -17.04 9.34
CA VAL A 18 18.29 -15.65 8.94
C VAL A 18 17.65 -15.65 7.56
N PHE A 19 16.51 -14.98 7.41
CA PHE A 19 15.77 -14.92 6.16
C PHE A 19 16.35 -13.86 5.22
N SER A 20 16.28 -14.08 3.90
CA SER A 20 16.71 -13.08 2.90
C SER A 20 15.98 -11.74 3.03
N GLN A 21 14.73 -11.80 3.48
CA GLN A 21 13.92 -10.68 3.92
C GLN A 21 13.19 -11.11 5.19
N HIS A 22 13.13 -10.25 6.22
CA HIS A 22 12.43 -10.59 7.46
C HIS A 22 10.95 -10.18 7.37
N GLY A 23 10.16 -10.98 6.65
CA GLY A 23 8.71 -10.78 6.50
C GLY A 23 8.33 -9.59 5.64
N GLY A 24 7.07 -9.17 5.74
CA GLY A 24 6.48 -8.11 4.91
C GLY A 24 6.13 -8.57 3.49
N SER A 25 5.86 -7.61 2.62
CA SER A 25 5.38 -7.88 1.27
C SER A 25 6.51 -8.30 0.33
N ILE A 26 6.26 -9.34 -0.46
CA ILE A 26 7.11 -9.76 -1.58
C ILE A 26 6.25 -10.06 -2.81
N LEU A 27 6.86 -10.05 -4.00
CA LEU A 27 6.19 -10.59 -5.18
C LEU A 27 6.22 -12.12 -5.12
N ALA A 28 5.23 -12.79 -5.72
CA ALA A 28 5.22 -14.25 -5.83
C ALA A 28 6.46 -14.81 -6.58
N THR A 29 7.10 -13.97 -7.39
CA THR A 29 8.35 -14.26 -8.11
C THR A 29 9.61 -13.90 -7.31
N THR A 30 9.48 -13.35 -6.11
CA THR A 30 10.61 -13.05 -5.24
C THR A 30 11.01 -14.32 -4.47
N PRO A 31 12.25 -14.82 -4.65
CA PRO A 31 12.70 -16.00 -3.91
C PRO A 31 12.98 -15.65 -2.44
N VAL A 32 12.56 -16.53 -1.54
CA VAL A 32 12.96 -16.51 -0.12
C VAL A 32 14.07 -17.55 0.09
N THR A 33 15.12 -17.16 0.80
CA THR A 33 16.21 -18.07 1.22
C THR A 33 16.45 -17.93 2.72
N MET A 34 17.07 -18.93 3.33
CA MET A 34 17.43 -18.92 4.75
C MET A 34 18.90 -19.27 4.94
N SER A 35 19.65 -18.51 5.76
CA SER A 35 21.06 -18.75 6.06
C SER A 35 21.29 -19.24 7.49
N THR A 36 22.20 -20.18 7.71
CA THR A 36 22.57 -20.71 9.04
C THR A 36 24.06 -21.08 9.12
N ASP A 37 24.60 -21.18 10.33
CA ASP A 37 25.93 -21.73 10.63
C ASP A 37 25.92 -23.24 10.87
N ALA A 38 24.74 -23.86 10.90
CA ALA A 38 24.58 -25.31 11.01
C ALA A 38 24.47 -25.99 9.64
N ASP A 39 24.41 -27.32 9.62
CA ASP A 39 24.28 -28.10 8.38
C ASP A 39 22.84 -28.24 7.90
N THR A 40 21.87 -27.93 8.75
CA THR A 40 20.46 -28.23 8.50
C THR A 40 19.55 -27.09 8.89
N ILE A 41 18.54 -26.80 8.07
CA ILE A 41 17.40 -25.94 8.43
C ILE A 41 16.11 -26.74 8.31
N TYR A 42 15.29 -26.68 9.36
CA TYR A 42 13.90 -27.11 9.33
C TYR A 42 13.01 -25.88 9.37
N TYR A 43 12.03 -25.80 8.47
CA TYR A 43 11.09 -24.69 8.40
C TYR A 43 9.65 -25.15 8.18
N THR A 44 8.71 -24.33 8.57
CA THR A 44 7.27 -24.53 8.40
C THR A 44 6.66 -23.25 7.83
N LEU A 45 5.62 -23.38 7.02
CA LEU A 45 4.87 -22.26 6.43
C LEU A 45 3.51 -22.05 7.08
N ASP A 46 3.06 -23.01 7.90
CA ASP A 46 1.78 -23.01 8.62
C ASP A 46 1.87 -22.30 9.99
N GLY A 47 3.03 -21.75 10.35
CA GLY A 47 3.28 -21.13 11.65
C GLY A 47 3.49 -22.10 12.82
N SER A 48 3.53 -23.41 12.61
CA SER A 48 3.93 -24.37 13.65
C SER A 48 5.43 -24.28 13.96
N ASP A 49 5.89 -24.59 15.17
CA ASP A 49 7.34 -24.62 15.45
C ASP A 49 7.96 -25.84 14.74
N PRO A 50 9.07 -25.69 13.97
CA PRO A 50 9.75 -26.80 13.32
C PRO A 50 10.30 -27.87 14.28
N ARG A 51 10.39 -27.58 15.58
CA ARG A 51 10.85 -28.48 16.64
C ARG A 51 9.73 -28.79 17.63
N LEU A 52 9.45 -30.08 17.86
CA LEU A 52 8.52 -30.53 18.90
C LEU A 52 9.15 -30.55 20.30
N PRO A 53 8.33 -30.52 21.38
CA PRO A 53 8.80 -30.86 22.72
C PRO A 53 9.53 -32.21 22.73
N GLY A 54 10.75 -32.24 23.26
CA GLY A 54 11.63 -33.42 23.20
C GLY A 54 12.69 -33.38 22.10
N GLY A 55 12.64 -32.40 21.18
CA GLY A 55 13.75 -32.13 20.24
C GLY A 55 13.70 -32.88 18.91
N VAL A 56 12.62 -33.62 18.64
CA VAL A 56 12.39 -34.23 17.32
C VAL A 56 11.82 -33.17 16.33
N PRO A 57 12.14 -33.27 15.03
CA PRO A 57 11.52 -32.41 14.02
C PRO A 57 10.00 -32.57 14.01
N ASN A 58 9.29 -31.47 13.81
CA ASN A 58 7.85 -31.47 13.60
C ASN A 58 7.52 -32.13 12.24
N PRO A 59 6.53 -33.05 12.15
CA PRO A 59 6.13 -33.66 10.88
C PRO A 59 5.71 -32.68 9.78
N THR A 60 5.25 -31.47 10.13
CA THR A 60 4.93 -30.40 9.16
C THR A 60 6.18 -29.63 8.71
N ALA A 61 7.33 -29.84 9.35
CA ALA A 61 8.56 -29.18 9.00
C ALA A 61 9.15 -29.74 7.70
N THR A 62 9.48 -28.83 6.80
CA THR A 62 10.22 -29.11 5.59
C THR A 62 11.71 -28.94 5.85
N LEU A 63 12.49 -29.87 5.35
CA LEU A 63 13.95 -29.78 5.33
C LEU A 63 14.37 -28.85 4.19
N ALA A 64 15.11 -27.79 4.49
CA ALA A 64 15.67 -26.94 3.45
C ALA A 64 16.74 -27.69 2.66
N SER A 65 16.71 -27.59 1.33
CA SER A 65 17.81 -28.03 0.46
C SER A 65 18.85 -26.93 0.32
N PHE A 66 20.08 -27.29 -0.02
CA PHE A 66 21.21 -26.37 -0.19
C PHE A 66 21.89 -26.70 -1.54
N GLY A 67 21.95 -25.75 -2.49
CA GLY A 67 22.42 -26.04 -3.86
C GLY A 67 22.24 -24.94 -4.93
N GLY A 68 21.68 -23.77 -4.60
CA GLY A 68 21.41 -22.66 -5.53
C GLY A 68 22.62 -21.84 -5.99
N GLY A 69 23.80 -22.15 -5.46
CA GLY A 69 25.09 -21.77 -6.04
C GLY A 69 25.96 -23.03 -5.98
N ASN A 70 26.64 -23.37 -7.07
CA ASN A 70 27.67 -24.41 -7.04
C ASN A 70 28.52 -24.20 -5.77
N GLN A 71 28.64 -25.23 -4.93
CA GLN A 71 29.27 -25.23 -3.60
C GLN A 71 30.78 -24.87 -3.59
N VAL A 72 31.20 -23.79 -4.24
CA VAL A 72 32.62 -23.43 -4.37
C VAL A 72 32.91 -21.93 -4.14
N ASP A 73 31.91 -21.04 -4.12
CA ASP A 73 32.20 -19.59 -4.07
C ASP A 73 31.88 -18.91 -2.74
N SER A 74 32.94 -18.45 -2.06
CA SER A 74 32.87 -17.57 -0.89
C SER A 74 32.53 -16.13 -1.30
N PRO A 75 31.93 -15.31 -0.42
CA PRO A 75 31.67 -13.92 -0.72
C PRO A 75 32.97 -13.21 -1.08
N GLN A 76 32.92 -12.37 -2.10
CA GLN A 76 34.10 -11.72 -2.63
C GLN A 76 33.99 -10.22 -2.43
N THR A 77 34.97 -9.64 -1.76
CA THR A 77 35.08 -8.18 -1.66
C THR A 77 35.87 -7.66 -2.86
N PHE A 78 35.25 -6.74 -3.61
CA PHE A 78 35.82 -6.10 -4.79
C PHE A 78 36.42 -4.74 -4.46
N ILE A 79 35.84 -4.02 -3.50
CA ILE A 79 36.34 -2.72 -3.02
C ILE A 79 36.35 -2.74 -1.50
N THR A 80 37.45 -2.31 -0.90
CA THR A 80 37.60 -2.05 0.54
C THR A 80 38.06 -0.62 0.76
N THR A 81 37.99 -0.12 2.00
CA THR A 81 38.75 1.07 2.42
C THR A 81 40.20 0.96 1.94
N GLY A 82 40.75 2.06 1.43
CA GLY A 82 42.07 2.05 0.79
C GLY A 82 42.04 1.69 -0.69
N HIS A 83 40.89 1.50 -1.34
CA HIS A 83 40.85 1.23 -2.77
C HIS A 83 41.32 2.45 -3.57
N MET A 84 41.93 2.22 -4.74
CA MET A 84 42.37 3.31 -5.62
C MET A 84 41.18 3.92 -6.36
N TRP A 85 41.07 5.24 -6.31
CA TRP A 85 40.05 6.02 -6.99
C TRP A 85 40.71 7.09 -7.83
N LYS A 86 40.14 7.37 -8.99
CA LYS A 86 40.36 8.65 -9.66
C LYS A 86 39.40 9.68 -9.08
N TYR A 87 39.85 10.91 -8.94
CA TYR A 87 39.04 11.99 -8.41
C TYR A 87 39.25 13.30 -9.16
N LEU A 88 38.22 14.13 -9.15
CA LEU A 88 38.24 15.49 -9.65
C LEU A 88 37.62 16.41 -8.61
N ASP A 89 38.45 17.29 -8.08
CA ASP A 89 38.21 18.19 -6.95
C ASP A 89 38.40 19.66 -7.32
N ASP A 90 38.25 19.99 -8.60
CA ASP A 90 38.48 21.32 -9.16
C ASP A 90 37.22 22.20 -9.27
N GLY A 91 36.06 21.66 -8.88
CA GLY A 91 34.77 22.35 -8.90
C GLY A 91 34.17 22.56 -10.29
N SER A 92 34.71 21.91 -11.33
CA SER A 92 34.19 22.02 -12.70
C SER A 92 32.93 21.18 -12.93
N ASP A 93 32.01 21.69 -13.77
CA ASP A 93 30.82 20.96 -14.19
C ASP A 93 31.19 19.84 -15.17
N GLN A 94 30.93 18.59 -14.76
CA GLN A 94 31.17 17.40 -15.58
C GLN A 94 29.92 16.93 -16.35
N GLY A 95 28.77 17.58 -16.17
CA GLY A 95 27.49 17.14 -16.69
C GLY A 95 27.14 15.72 -16.23
N THR A 96 26.58 14.91 -17.13
CA THR A 96 26.25 13.49 -16.84
C THR A 96 27.20 12.51 -17.52
N GLY A 97 27.99 12.95 -18.51
CA GLY A 97 28.84 12.07 -19.33
C GLY A 97 29.94 11.38 -18.52
N TRP A 98 30.41 12.00 -17.44
CA TRP A 98 31.41 11.41 -16.54
C TRP A 98 30.94 10.17 -15.80
N ARG A 99 29.64 9.84 -15.81
CA ARG A 99 29.08 8.64 -15.15
C ARG A 99 29.23 7.39 -16.03
N GLU A 100 29.35 7.59 -17.33
CA GLU A 100 29.36 6.53 -18.33
C GLU A 100 30.61 5.65 -18.26
N SER A 101 30.45 4.39 -18.71
CA SER A 101 31.54 3.41 -18.75
C SER A 101 32.70 3.83 -19.67
N GLY A 102 32.41 4.56 -20.76
CA GLY A 102 33.38 4.98 -21.76
C GLY A 102 34.03 6.35 -21.54
N PHE A 103 33.77 7.03 -20.42
CA PHE A 103 34.34 8.34 -20.14
C PHE A 103 35.85 8.26 -19.87
N ASP A 104 36.61 9.10 -20.56
CA ASP A 104 38.06 9.24 -20.41
C ASP A 104 38.40 10.11 -19.21
N ASP A 105 38.85 9.47 -18.13
CA ASP A 105 39.29 10.13 -16.92
C ASP A 105 40.83 10.12 -16.77
N SER A 106 41.59 9.95 -17.85
CA SER A 106 43.06 9.90 -17.81
C SER A 106 43.72 11.14 -17.22
N SER A 107 43.04 12.29 -17.24
CA SER A 107 43.53 13.54 -16.65
C SER A 107 43.19 13.70 -15.16
N TRP A 108 42.33 12.85 -14.59
CA TRP A 108 41.93 12.93 -13.20
C TRP A 108 43.08 12.46 -12.29
N ALA A 109 43.21 13.10 -11.13
CA ALA A 109 44.16 12.66 -10.12
C ALA A 109 43.74 11.29 -9.54
N GLU A 110 44.67 10.54 -8.96
CA GLU A 110 44.40 9.25 -8.34
C GLU A 110 44.86 9.20 -6.88
N GLY A 111 44.08 8.53 -6.04
CA GLY A 111 44.30 8.46 -4.60
C GLY A 111 43.57 7.28 -3.96
N ARG A 112 43.99 6.89 -2.76
CA ARG A 112 43.38 5.78 -2.01
C ARG A 112 42.27 6.33 -1.11
N SER A 113 41.13 5.64 -1.01
CA SER A 113 40.10 5.98 -0.02
C SER A 113 40.58 5.69 1.41
N GLU A 114 40.05 6.27 2.48
CA GLU A 114 39.04 7.33 2.56
C GLU A 114 39.57 8.64 1.94
N LEU A 115 38.83 9.20 0.97
CA LEU A 115 39.16 10.48 0.32
C LEU A 115 38.37 11.59 1.00
N GLY A 116 38.98 12.76 1.19
CA GLY A 116 38.31 13.82 1.93
C GLY A 116 39.21 14.93 2.44
N TYR A 117 38.68 15.77 3.32
CA TYR A 117 39.44 16.71 4.14
C TYR A 117 38.69 16.88 5.47
N GLY A 118 39.39 17.17 6.55
CA GLY A 118 38.77 17.27 7.87
C GLY A 118 39.79 17.12 8.99
N SER A 119 39.32 16.84 10.20
CA SER A 119 40.18 16.79 11.39
C SER A 119 40.08 15.52 12.23
N ASP A 120 39.15 14.62 11.91
CA ASP A 120 38.90 13.42 12.71
C ASP A 120 39.25 12.09 12.01
N GLY A 121 39.64 12.15 10.75
CA GLY A 121 40.02 10.98 9.96
C GLY A 121 39.67 11.10 8.47
N GLU A 122 38.91 12.12 8.09
CA GLU A 122 38.59 12.44 6.71
C GLU A 122 39.84 12.62 5.86
N GLY A 123 39.88 11.96 4.70
CA GLY A 123 41.04 12.02 3.82
C GLY A 123 42.28 11.31 4.36
N ALA A 124 42.15 10.41 5.35
CA ALA A 124 43.26 9.60 5.85
C ALA A 124 43.94 8.76 4.76
N GLY A 125 43.22 8.42 3.68
CA GLY A 125 43.79 7.80 2.49
C GLY A 125 44.34 8.84 1.50
N THR A 126 43.54 9.84 1.14
CA THR A 126 43.95 10.94 0.24
C THR A 126 43.20 12.22 0.58
N THR A 127 43.95 13.28 0.85
CA THR A 127 43.39 14.62 1.02
C THR A 127 43.02 15.21 -0.34
N VAL A 128 41.76 15.55 -0.54
CA VAL A 128 41.25 16.25 -1.73
C VAL A 128 41.20 17.76 -1.47
N SER A 129 41.28 18.55 -2.54
CA SER A 129 41.12 20.00 -2.47
C SER A 129 39.66 20.38 -2.27
N PHE A 130 39.42 21.45 -1.51
CA PHE A 130 38.13 22.12 -1.44
C PHE A 130 38.06 23.37 -2.32
N GLY A 131 39.08 23.58 -3.16
CA GLY A 131 39.28 24.83 -3.87
C GLY A 131 40.10 25.86 -3.07
N PRO A 132 40.29 27.07 -3.63
CA PRO A 132 41.19 28.07 -3.07
C PRO A 132 40.61 28.83 -1.87
N ASP A 133 39.29 28.75 -1.64
CA ASP A 133 38.58 29.56 -0.63
C ASP A 133 37.94 28.66 0.43
N SER A 134 38.46 28.70 1.65
CA SER A 134 37.92 27.94 2.79
C SER A 134 36.53 28.41 3.24
N SER A 135 36.08 29.59 2.80
CA SER A 135 34.75 30.12 3.07
C SER A 135 33.77 29.92 1.89
N ASN A 136 34.25 29.40 0.77
CA ASN A 136 33.44 29.10 -0.41
C ASN A 136 33.99 27.87 -1.15
N LYS A 137 33.94 26.73 -0.47
CA LYS A 137 34.37 25.43 -0.96
C LYS A 137 33.48 24.95 -2.11
N TYR A 138 34.08 24.19 -3.03
CA TYR A 138 33.34 23.56 -4.12
C TYR A 138 32.23 22.65 -3.58
N ALA A 139 31.04 22.74 -4.18
CA ALA A 139 29.89 21.97 -3.73
C ALA A 139 30.08 20.47 -3.98
N THR A 140 30.61 20.11 -5.15
CA THR A 140 30.73 18.70 -5.58
C THR A 140 32.19 18.28 -5.79
N THR A 141 32.50 17.05 -5.37
CA THR A 141 33.72 16.33 -5.77
C THR A 141 33.31 15.02 -6.45
N TYR A 142 34.00 14.69 -7.55
CA TYR A 142 33.69 13.49 -8.33
C TYR A 142 34.74 12.41 -8.14
N PHE A 143 34.29 11.16 -8.12
CA PHE A 143 35.15 9.99 -7.98
C PHE A 143 34.77 8.90 -8.97
N ARG A 144 35.77 8.19 -9.49
CA ARG A 144 35.56 7.05 -10.39
C ARG A 144 36.54 5.93 -10.09
N THR A 145 36.08 4.70 -10.21
CA THR A 145 36.95 3.51 -10.19
C THR A 145 36.39 2.41 -11.10
N THR A 146 37.19 1.38 -11.33
CA THR A 146 36.80 0.20 -12.12
C THR A 146 37.05 -1.05 -11.29
N VAL A 147 36.07 -1.95 -11.29
CA VAL A 147 36.18 -3.28 -10.68
C VAL A 147 35.96 -4.35 -11.73
N ASP A 148 36.74 -5.42 -11.65
CA ASP A 148 36.55 -6.59 -12.51
C ASP A 148 35.69 -7.62 -11.78
N VAL A 149 34.53 -7.94 -12.36
CA VAL A 149 33.59 -8.95 -11.87
C VAL A 149 33.42 -9.98 -12.98
N PRO A 150 34.29 -11.02 -13.07
CA PRO A 150 34.33 -11.94 -14.20
C PRO A 150 33.00 -12.61 -14.52
N ASP A 151 32.23 -12.96 -13.48
CA ASP A 151 30.92 -13.57 -13.60
C ASP A 151 30.00 -13.11 -12.46
N PRO A 152 29.16 -12.07 -12.69
CA PRO A 152 28.22 -11.58 -11.70
C PRO A 152 27.16 -12.61 -11.30
N SER A 153 26.87 -13.61 -12.14
CA SER A 153 25.84 -14.62 -11.87
C SER A 153 26.21 -15.58 -10.74
N ARG A 154 27.47 -15.55 -10.29
CA ARG A 154 27.96 -16.31 -9.12
C ARG A 154 27.51 -15.72 -7.78
N PHE A 155 27.02 -14.48 -7.78
CA PHE A 155 26.58 -13.77 -6.58
C PHE A 155 25.06 -13.70 -6.54
N LEU A 156 24.47 -13.63 -5.35
CA LEU A 156 23.03 -13.43 -5.16
C LEU A 156 22.67 -11.95 -5.29
N ARG A 157 23.54 -11.10 -4.74
CA ARG A 157 23.47 -9.64 -4.73
C ARG A 157 24.85 -9.08 -4.46
N PHE A 158 24.99 -7.77 -4.60
CA PHE A 158 26.15 -7.04 -4.08
C PHE A 158 25.70 -6.17 -2.90
N THR A 159 26.49 -6.17 -1.83
CA THR A 159 26.36 -5.17 -0.77
C THR A 159 27.32 -4.02 -1.09
N LEU A 160 26.77 -2.83 -1.26
CA LEU A 160 27.51 -1.59 -1.37
C LEU A 160 27.39 -0.85 -0.04
N ARG A 161 28.50 -0.59 0.63
CA ARG A 161 28.53 0.23 1.84
C ARG A 161 29.16 1.57 1.47
N LEU A 162 28.47 2.66 1.76
CA LEU A 162 28.92 4.01 1.45
C LEU A 162 29.10 4.79 2.74
N LYS A 163 30.26 5.45 2.87
CA LYS A 163 30.51 6.47 3.87
C LYS A 163 30.69 7.80 3.12
N TYR A 164 29.92 8.82 3.49
CA TYR A 164 29.82 10.07 2.74
C TYR A 164 29.52 11.26 3.66
N ASP A 165 29.91 12.45 3.23
CA ASP A 165 29.58 13.72 3.88
C ASP A 165 29.54 14.87 2.85
N ASP A 166 28.41 15.54 2.60
CA ASP A 166 27.12 15.46 3.31
C ASP A 166 26.09 14.60 2.59
N ALA A 167 26.15 14.56 1.25
CA ALA A 167 25.21 13.84 0.40
C ALA A 167 25.92 13.19 -0.79
N ALA A 168 25.36 12.13 -1.36
CA ALA A 168 26.02 11.43 -2.45
C ALA A 168 25.04 10.76 -3.44
N ALA A 169 25.53 10.55 -4.66
CA ALA A 169 24.92 9.61 -5.60
C ALA A 169 25.99 8.68 -6.20
N VAL A 170 25.62 7.43 -6.40
CA VAL A 170 26.49 6.38 -6.96
C VAL A 170 25.89 5.83 -8.24
N TYR A 171 26.74 5.71 -9.25
CA TYR A 171 26.40 5.20 -10.58
C TYR A 171 27.25 3.96 -10.89
N LEU A 172 26.61 2.94 -11.45
CA LEU A 172 27.24 1.73 -11.95
C LEU A 172 26.97 1.62 -13.45
N ASN A 173 28.03 1.63 -14.26
CA ASN A 173 27.97 1.56 -15.72
C ASN A 173 27.03 2.62 -16.36
N GLY A 174 26.95 3.83 -15.77
CA GLY A 174 26.08 4.91 -16.20
C GLY A 174 24.70 4.95 -15.50
N SER A 175 24.24 3.83 -14.95
CA SER A 175 22.96 3.76 -14.23
C SER A 175 23.11 4.18 -12.77
N GLU A 176 22.23 5.06 -12.29
CA GLU A 176 22.16 5.41 -10.86
C GLU A 176 21.69 4.20 -10.04
N ILE A 177 22.42 3.86 -8.98
CA ILE A 177 22.12 2.74 -8.09
C ILE A 177 21.90 3.16 -6.63
N VAL A 178 22.40 4.34 -6.24
CA VAL A 178 22.23 4.92 -4.90
C VAL A 178 22.09 6.43 -5.03
N ARG A 179 21.17 7.02 -4.26
CA ARG A 179 21.06 8.46 -4.02
C ARG A 179 20.68 8.67 -2.56
N THR A 180 21.39 9.57 -1.88
CA THR A 180 21.12 9.87 -0.48
C THR A 180 19.87 10.77 -0.36
N PRO A 181 19.08 10.68 0.72
CA PRO A 181 17.81 11.40 0.83
C PRO A 181 17.93 12.92 0.77
N ASN A 182 19.11 13.46 1.11
CA ASN A 182 19.43 14.88 1.16
C ASN A 182 20.05 15.42 -0.15
N LEU A 183 20.02 14.64 -1.24
CA LEU A 183 20.43 15.08 -2.57
C LEU A 183 19.24 15.08 -3.54
N PRO A 184 18.77 16.24 -4.03
CA PRO A 184 17.70 16.32 -5.00
C PRO A 184 17.99 15.52 -6.28
N SER A 185 16.96 14.94 -6.90
CA SER A 185 17.10 14.29 -8.20
C SER A 185 17.56 15.30 -9.26
N GLY A 186 18.57 14.94 -10.05
CA GLY A 186 19.13 15.82 -11.06
C GLY A 186 19.90 17.04 -10.49
N ALA A 187 20.43 16.94 -9.26
CA ALA A 187 21.25 17.98 -8.66
C ALA A 187 22.36 18.48 -9.62
N ALA A 188 22.51 19.81 -9.70
CA ALA A 188 23.60 20.46 -10.44
C ALA A 188 24.92 20.37 -9.67
N TYR A 189 26.05 20.59 -10.35
CA TYR A 189 27.40 20.50 -9.76
C TYR A 189 27.70 21.54 -8.66
N ASP A 190 26.91 22.62 -8.60
CA ASP A 190 27.02 23.71 -7.63
C ASP A 190 25.93 23.61 -6.54
N GLN A 191 25.11 22.54 -6.56
CA GLN A 191 24.06 22.30 -5.60
C GLN A 191 24.62 21.69 -4.32
N TYR A 192 24.42 22.36 -3.18
CA TYR A 192 24.70 21.77 -1.86
C TYR A 192 23.60 20.78 -1.42
N ALA A 193 23.92 19.90 -0.48
CA ALA A 193 22.97 19.01 0.18
C ALA A 193 21.84 19.81 0.86
N SER A 194 20.61 19.29 0.84
CA SER A 194 19.46 19.98 1.42
C SER A 194 19.46 20.02 2.96
N SER A 195 20.23 19.14 3.57
CA SER A 195 20.42 19.04 5.02
C SER A 195 21.71 18.25 5.30
N PRO A 196 22.36 18.47 6.46
CA PRO A 196 23.51 17.67 6.85
C PRO A 196 23.12 16.21 7.11
N THR A 197 24.09 15.30 7.01
CA THR A 197 23.87 13.89 7.35
C THR A 197 23.98 13.67 8.86
N SER A 198 23.19 12.73 9.42
CA SER A 198 23.03 12.59 10.87
C SER A 198 24.17 11.81 11.55
N ASN A 199 24.99 11.10 10.77
CA ASN A 199 26.16 10.37 11.25
C ASN A 199 27.16 10.16 10.10
N GLU A 200 28.09 11.09 9.96
CA GLU A 200 29.08 11.16 8.87
C GLU A 200 30.10 10.01 8.91
N ASP A 201 30.38 9.40 10.07
CA ASP A 201 31.34 8.28 10.19
C ASP A 201 30.70 6.89 10.01
N ALA A 202 29.37 6.81 9.93
CA ALA A 202 28.66 5.54 9.77
C ALA A 202 28.63 5.03 8.33
N TRP A 203 28.70 3.70 8.18
CA TRP A 203 28.44 3.03 6.91
C TRP A 203 26.94 2.96 6.63
N SER A 204 26.53 3.44 5.46
CA SER A 204 25.20 3.23 4.89
C SER A 204 25.23 2.04 3.92
N ASP A 205 24.43 1.02 4.19
CA ASP A 205 24.43 -0.23 3.42
C ASP A 205 23.29 -0.25 2.38
N TYR A 206 23.64 -0.60 1.14
CA TYR A 206 22.74 -0.67 0.00
C TYR A 206 22.86 -2.06 -0.66
N THR A 207 21.71 -2.63 -1.03
CA THR A 207 21.67 -3.87 -1.81
C THR A 207 21.60 -3.54 -3.29
N VAL A 208 22.55 -4.03 -4.07
CA VAL A 208 22.65 -3.81 -5.51
C VAL A 208 22.37 -5.14 -6.24
N PRO A 209 21.37 -5.20 -7.14
CA PRO A 209 21.01 -6.43 -7.82
C PRO A 209 22.09 -6.85 -8.83
N ILE A 210 22.25 -8.15 -9.08
CA ILE A 210 23.25 -8.64 -10.05
C ILE A 210 22.97 -8.17 -11.49
N THR A 211 21.72 -7.82 -11.80
CA THR A 211 21.27 -7.43 -13.15
C THR A 211 21.86 -6.11 -13.63
N VAL A 212 22.39 -5.27 -12.72
CA VAL A 212 23.08 -4.02 -13.09
C VAL A 212 24.58 -4.20 -13.36
N PHE A 213 25.13 -5.37 -13.02
CA PHE A 213 26.51 -5.73 -13.32
C PHE A 213 26.63 -6.40 -14.69
N ARG A 214 27.77 -6.19 -15.34
CA ARG A 214 28.18 -6.87 -16.56
C ARG A 214 29.33 -7.83 -16.25
N ALA A 215 29.45 -8.92 -17.02
CA ALA A 215 30.64 -9.77 -16.92
C ALA A 215 31.90 -8.99 -17.32
N GLY A 216 32.93 -9.04 -16.46
CA GLY A 216 34.19 -8.31 -16.59
C GLY A 216 34.17 -6.93 -15.92
N ALA A 217 34.75 -5.93 -16.60
CA ALA A 217 34.93 -4.59 -16.05
C ALA A 217 33.60 -3.86 -15.83
N ASN A 218 33.39 -3.36 -14.62
CA ASN A 218 32.27 -2.51 -14.22
C ASN A 218 32.79 -1.17 -13.69
N ARG A 219 32.17 -0.08 -14.14
CA ARG A 219 32.57 1.27 -13.79
C ARG A 219 31.70 1.82 -12.66
N ILE A 220 32.33 2.27 -11.58
CA ILE A 220 31.65 2.93 -10.46
C ILE A 220 32.04 4.40 -10.47
N ALA A 221 31.04 5.26 -10.35
CA ALA A 221 31.16 6.71 -10.30
C ALA A 221 30.39 7.23 -9.09
N VAL A 222 30.97 8.17 -8.35
CA VAL A 222 30.38 8.77 -7.13
C VAL A 222 30.49 10.29 -7.23
N GLU A 223 29.41 11.00 -6.94
CA GLU A 223 29.44 12.44 -6.68
C GLU A 223 29.11 12.66 -5.21
N VAL A 224 29.93 13.45 -4.51
CA VAL A 224 29.69 13.86 -3.12
C VAL A 224 29.42 15.35 -3.11
N HIS A 225 28.32 15.75 -2.48
CA HIS A 225 27.88 17.13 -2.34
C HIS A 225 27.98 17.56 -0.89
N GLN A 226 28.65 18.70 -0.67
CA GLN A 226 28.80 19.35 0.63
C GLN A 226 27.48 19.99 1.07
N GLY A 227 27.31 20.24 2.37
CA GLY A 227 26.13 20.89 2.95
C GLY A 227 26.19 22.41 2.86
N SER A 228 27.39 22.98 2.75
CA SER A 228 27.59 24.41 2.49
C SER A 228 28.99 24.72 1.97
N GLY A 229 29.19 25.92 1.42
CA GLY A 229 30.52 26.42 1.03
C GLY A 229 31.48 26.65 2.21
N THR A 230 31.00 26.55 3.45
CA THR A 230 31.81 26.64 4.67
C THR A 230 31.92 25.32 5.42
N SER A 231 31.50 24.20 4.82
CA SER A 231 31.58 22.88 5.44
C SER A 231 32.98 22.62 5.99
N SER A 232 33.11 22.03 7.18
CA SER A 232 34.41 21.74 7.79
C SER A 232 35.15 20.63 7.07
N ASP A 233 34.42 19.67 6.53
CA ASP A 233 34.86 18.33 6.18
C ASP A 233 34.16 17.78 4.93
N MET A 234 34.79 16.76 4.36
CA MET A 234 34.22 15.91 3.34
C MET A 234 34.81 14.53 3.51
N ARG A 235 34.01 13.49 3.31
CA ARG A 235 34.53 12.11 3.21
C ARG A 235 33.84 11.33 2.11
N MET A 236 34.60 10.41 1.54
CA MET A 236 34.13 9.37 0.65
C MET A 236 34.91 8.09 0.93
N ASP A 237 34.19 7.04 1.31
CA ASP A 237 34.68 5.68 1.24
C ASP A 237 33.57 4.74 0.78
N LEU A 238 33.95 3.67 0.09
CA LEU A 238 33.01 2.72 -0.48
C LEU A 238 33.58 1.30 -0.35
N VAL A 239 32.74 0.39 0.13
CA VAL A 239 33.00 -1.05 0.12
C VAL A 239 32.01 -1.69 -0.83
N LEU A 240 32.50 -2.57 -1.71
CA LEU A 240 31.67 -3.37 -2.59
C LEU A 240 31.99 -4.83 -2.37
N ARG A 241 30.98 -5.60 -2.01
CA ARG A 241 31.11 -7.04 -1.75
C ARG A 241 30.06 -7.78 -2.55
N GLY A 242 30.51 -8.67 -3.44
CA GLY A 242 29.65 -9.68 -4.05
C GLY A 242 29.29 -10.69 -2.99
N GLU A 243 28.02 -10.66 -2.62
CA GLU A 243 27.48 -11.62 -1.67
C GLU A 243 27.17 -12.88 -2.45
N THR A 244 28.04 -13.87 -2.30
CA THR A 244 27.58 -15.24 -2.39
C THR A 244 26.85 -15.53 -1.08
N THR A 245 26.68 -16.78 -0.70
CA THR A 245 25.85 -17.19 0.43
C THR A 245 26.40 -16.81 1.83
N ALA A 246 27.00 -15.63 2.01
CA ALA A 246 27.32 -15.07 3.33
C ALA A 246 27.46 -13.53 3.33
N GLY A 247 26.44 -12.80 3.81
CA GLY A 247 26.64 -11.40 4.20
C GLY A 247 25.40 -10.61 4.59
N GLY A 248 25.12 -10.59 5.89
CA GLY A 248 24.15 -9.73 6.55
C GLY A 248 23.91 -10.18 7.98
N GLY A 249 24.81 -9.81 8.90
CA GLY A 249 24.58 -9.84 10.35
C GLY A 249 24.30 -11.21 10.97
N GLY A 250 25.33 -12.05 11.11
CA GLY A 250 25.30 -13.21 12.01
C GLY A 250 24.65 -14.49 11.48
N GLY A 251 24.06 -14.51 10.28
CA GLY A 251 23.66 -15.77 9.63
C GLY A 251 24.88 -16.52 9.08
N GLY A 252 25.01 -17.81 9.36
CA GLY A 252 26.19 -18.58 8.97
C GLY A 252 26.31 -18.88 7.47
N ASN A 253 27.30 -19.72 7.14
CA ASN A 253 27.84 -19.89 5.79
C ASN A 253 26.98 -20.75 4.85
N ASN A 254 25.94 -21.42 5.37
CA ASN A 254 25.07 -22.31 4.61
C ASN A 254 23.73 -21.61 4.30
N ILE A 255 23.40 -21.43 3.02
CA ILE A 255 22.12 -20.84 2.58
C ILE A 255 21.29 -21.85 1.80
N SER A 256 20.01 -21.92 2.12
CA SER A 256 19.06 -22.78 1.44
C SER A 256 18.88 -22.42 -0.03
N ASP A 257 18.41 -23.38 -0.81
CA ASP A 257 17.83 -23.11 -2.12
C ASP A 257 16.69 -22.10 -2.01
N PRO A 258 16.49 -21.29 -3.06
CA PRO A 258 15.35 -20.39 -3.11
C PRO A 258 14.05 -21.19 -3.15
N PHE A 259 13.07 -20.75 -2.37
CA PHE A 259 11.69 -21.18 -2.49
C PHE A 259 10.78 -19.97 -2.71
N PHE A 260 9.62 -20.21 -3.30
CA PHE A 260 8.66 -19.17 -3.66
C PHE A 260 7.38 -19.36 -2.85
N LEU A 261 6.78 -18.24 -2.45
CA LEU A 261 5.52 -18.21 -1.72
C LEU A 261 4.37 -17.96 -2.69
N SER A 262 3.30 -18.75 -2.57
CA SER A 262 2.09 -18.63 -3.39
C SER A 262 0.89 -18.06 -2.65
N GLU A 263 1.01 -17.90 -1.33
CA GLU A 263 0.01 -17.30 -0.44
C GLU A 263 0.72 -16.61 0.73
N PRO A 264 0.03 -15.74 1.49
CA PRO A 264 0.56 -15.22 2.76
C PRO A 264 0.84 -16.35 3.74
N VAL A 265 2.03 -16.36 4.35
CA VAL A 265 2.47 -17.45 5.24
C VAL A 265 3.20 -16.92 6.47
N ARG A 266 3.11 -17.69 7.56
CA ARG A 266 3.97 -17.50 8.72
C ARG A 266 5.14 -18.46 8.65
N LEU A 267 6.27 -17.98 8.15
CA LEU A 267 7.51 -18.74 8.08
C LEU A 267 8.12 -18.86 9.48
N ARG A 268 8.33 -20.09 9.94
CA ARG A 268 9.09 -20.40 11.15
C ARG A 268 10.23 -21.32 10.81
N ALA A 269 11.44 -21.02 11.29
CA ALA A 269 12.62 -21.81 10.98
C ALA A 269 13.55 -21.98 12.18
N ARG A 270 14.18 -23.16 12.25
CA ARG A 270 15.28 -23.47 13.16
C ARG A 270 16.40 -24.17 12.41
N ALA A 271 17.62 -23.91 12.86
CA ALA A 271 18.79 -24.63 12.42
C ALA A 271 19.06 -25.81 13.36
N TYR A 272 19.65 -26.86 12.82
CA TYR A 272 20.04 -28.06 13.56
C TYR A 272 21.48 -28.45 13.18
N ASP A 273 22.34 -28.53 14.18
CA ASP A 273 23.72 -28.98 14.07
C ASP A 273 23.76 -30.51 14.28
N ASN A 274 24.16 -31.24 13.25
CA ASN A 274 24.19 -32.70 13.28
C ASN A 274 25.36 -33.27 14.10
N ASP A 275 26.44 -32.50 14.24
CA ASP A 275 27.64 -32.91 14.97
C ASP A 275 27.43 -32.76 16.48
N THR A 276 26.79 -31.66 16.91
CA THR A 276 26.52 -31.39 18.32
C THR A 276 25.14 -31.86 18.78
N GLY A 277 24.21 -32.06 17.84
CA GLY A 277 22.80 -32.36 18.11
C GLY A 277 22.02 -31.17 18.67
N GLU A 278 22.56 -29.96 18.54
CA GLU A 278 21.96 -28.73 19.07
C GLU A 278 20.98 -28.09 18.07
N TRP A 279 19.89 -27.54 18.60
CA TRP A 279 18.95 -26.72 17.85
C TRP A 279 19.18 -25.25 18.14
N SER A 280 19.12 -24.41 17.11
CA SER A 280 19.10 -22.96 17.29
C SER A 280 17.85 -22.44 18.01
N ALA A 281 17.87 -21.15 18.34
CA ALA A 281 16.64 -20.40 18.62
C ALA A 281 15.71 -20.38 17.39
N LEU A 282 14.42 -20.11 17.61
CA LEU A 282 13.42 -19.94 16.55
C LEU A 282 13.60 -18.57 15.89
N ASN A 283 13.62 -18.53 14.56
CA ASN A 283 13.32 -17.30 13.83
C ASN A 283 11.95 -17.43 13.16
N GLU A 284 11.19 -16.33 13.15
CA GLU A 284 9.88 -16.29 12.52
C GLU A 284 9.62 -14.94 11.87
N ALA A 285 8.86 -14.96 10.77
CA ALA A 285 8.39 -13.78 10.07
C ALA A 285 7.11 -14.10 9.30
N PHE A 286 6.27 -13.09 9.09
CA PHE A 286 5.07 -13.22 8.26
C PHE A 286 5.31 -12.56 6.91
N PHE A 287 5.02 -13.29 5.85
CA PHE A 287 5.15 -12.79 4.48
C PHE A 287 3.78 -12.62 3.86
N THR A 288 3.62 -11.52 3.15
CA THR A 288 2.45 -11.24 2.31
C THR A 288 2.86 -11.18 0.84
N LEU A 289 1.89 -11.32 -0.06
CA LEU A 289 2.12 -11.28 -1.50
C LEU A 289 1.49 -10.05 -2.13
N ASP A 290 2.33 -9.26 -2.82
CA ASP A 290 1.93 -8.10 -3.63
C ASP A 290 0.92 -7.18 -2.91
N THR A 291 1.21 -6.90 -1.63
CA THR A 291 0.38 -6.03 -0.79
C THR A 291 0.85 -4.60 -0.81
N GLU A 292 -0.09 -3.67 -0.67
CA GLU A 292 0.17 -2.25 -0.44
C GLU A 292 -0.39 -1.78 0.91
N PRO A 293 0.12 -0.68 1.50
CA PRO A 293 -0.44 -0.12 2.72
C PRO A 293 -1.88 0.39 2.52
N ALA A 294 -2.68 0.35 3.58
CA ALA A 294 -3.99 0.98 3.59
C ALA A 294 -3.89 2.50 3.46
N GLY A 295 -4.70 3.08 2.58
CA GLY A 295 -4.69 4.51 2.28
C GLY A 295 -6.06 5.02 1.83
N PRO A 296 -6.23 6.35 1.76
CA PRO A 296 -7.52 6.99 1.44
C PRO A 296 -8.09 6.62 0.06
N GLY A 297 -7.28 6.04 -0.83
CA GLY A 297 -7.68 5.67 -2.19
C GLY A 297 -7.98 4.18 -2.41
N ASN A 298 -7.80 3.31 -1.40
CA ASN A 298 -7.93 1.87 -1.59
C ASN A 298 -8.84 1.15 -0.57
N ILE A 299 -9.22 1.81 0.54
CA ILE A 299 -10.14 1.26 1.53
C ILE A 299 -11.23 2.26 1.91
N VAL A 300 -12.46 1.78 2.05
CA VAL A 300 -13.65 2.56 2.44
C VAL A 300 -14.42 1.88 3.57
N ILE A 301 -15.23 2.63 4.30
CA ILE A 301 -16.26 2.06 5.19
C ILE A 301 -17.53 1.91 4.36
N SER A 302 -17.90 0.67 4.04
CA SER A 302 -19.02 0.37 3.11
C SER A 302 -20.38 0.29 3.80
N GLU A 303 -20.42 -0.04 5.09
CA GLU A 303 -21.66 -0.20 5.83
C GLU A 303 -21.49 0.16 7.31
N ILE A 304 -22.50 0.83 7.89
CA ILE A 304 -22.54 1.26 9.30
C ILE A 304 -23.89 0.91 9.90
N ASN A 305 -23.92 0.03 10.90
CA ASN A 305 -25.13 -0.24 11.67
C ASN A 305 -25.02 0.39 13.06
N PHE A 306 -25.25 1.70 13.15
CA PHE A 306 -25.00 2.49 14.35
C PHE A 306 -26.16 2.51 15.36
N HIS A 307 -27.38 2.21 14.90
CA HIS A 307 -28.58 2.21 15.74
C HIS A 307 -29.49 1.04 15.34
N PRO A 308 -29.06 -0.21 15.62
CA PRO A 308 -29.83 -1.40 15.31
C PRO A 308 -31.18 -1.46 16.04
N THR A 309 -32.12 -2.26 15.54
CA THR A 309 -33.36 -2.57 16.26
C THR A 309 -33.08 -3.27 17.58
N ASN A 310 -33.99 -3.06 18.54
CA ASN A 310 -34.06 -3.89 19.74
C ASN A 310 -34.15 -5.38 19.37
N PRO A 311 -33.63 -6.29 20.23
CA PRO A 311 -33.85 -7.72 20.11
C PRO A 311 -35.33 -8.07 19.88
N VAL A 312 -35.62 -8.78 18.79
CA VAL A 312 -36.99 -9.14 18.37
C VAL A 312 -37.30 -10.62 18.62
N SER A 313 -36.28 -11.46 18.79
CA SER A 313 -36.46 -12.90 19.03
C SER A 313 -36.07 -13.34 20.44
N VAL A 314 -36.63 -14.46 20.91
CA VAL A 314 -36.23 -15.06 22.19
C VAL A 314 -34.75 -15.47 22.19
N ALA A 315 -34.21 -15.85 21.02
CA ALA A 315 -32.80 -16.19 20.88
C ALA A 315 -31.91 -14.96 21.13
N GLU A 316 -32.23 -13.84 20.49
CA GLU A 316 -31.55 -12.56 20.69
C GLU A 316 -31.66 -12.06 22.14
N SER A 317 -32.88 -11.98 22.69
CA SER A 317 -33.10 -11.49 24.06
C SER A 317 -32.46 -12.37 25.14
N SER A 318 -32.13 -13.63 24.82
CA SER A 318 -31.41 -14.53 25.73
C SER A 318 -29.90 -14.26 25.77
N VAL A 319 -29.36 -13.62 24.73
CA VAL A 319 -27.95 -13.23 24.64
C VAL A 319 -27.75 -11.81 25.15
N SER A 320 -28.44 -10.83 24.57
CA SER A 320 -28.40 -9.44 25.03
C SER A 320 -29.73 -8.74 24.81
N ASN A 321 -30.10 -7.89 25.78
CA ASN A 321 -31.24 -6.98 25.69
C ASN A 321 -30.80 -5.56 25.33
N ASP A 322 -29.49 -5.31 25.22
CA ASP A 322 -28.94 -4.06 24.72
C ASP A 322 -28.87 -4.14 23.20
N ARG A 323 -29.51 -3.20 22.51
CA ARG A 323 -29.48 -3.16 21.04
C ARG A 323 -28.09 -2.79 20.52
N ASP A 324 -27.33 -2.00 21.28
CA ASP A 324 -26.02 -1.50 20.85
C ASP A 324 -25.03 -2.68 20.68
N ASP A 325 -25.27 -3.83 21.34
CA ASP A 325 -24.46 -5.05 21.13
C ASP A 325 -24.58 -5.65 19.71
N TYR A 326 -25.59 -5.25 18.93
CA TYR A 326 -25.82 -5.73 17.55
C TYR A 326 -25.26 -4.78 16.49
N GLU A 327 -24.52 -3.74 16.90
CA GLU A 327 -23.83 -2.83 16.00
C GLU A 327 -22.67 -3.51 15.24
N PHE A 328 -22.38 -2.99 14.05
CA PHE A 328 -21.18 -3.35 13.30
C PHE A 328 -20.72 -2.23 12.36
N LEU A 329 -19.48 -2.34 11.92
CA LEU A 329 -18.90 -1.56 10.82
C LEU A 329 -18.33 -2.52 9.77
N GLU A 330 -18.45 -2.16 8.49
CA GLU A 330 -17.84 -2.91 7.41
C GLU A 330 -16.82 -2.08 6.64
N LEU A 331 -15.67 -2.67 6.35
CA LEU A 331 -14.66 -2.11 5.47
C LEU A 331 -14.60 -2.90 4.15
N LEU A 332 -14.36 -2.18 3.06
CA LEU A 332 -14.20 -2.76 1.72
C LEU A 332 -12.88 -2.29 1.10
N ASN A 333 -12.11 -3.24 0.57
CA ASN A 333 -11.00 -2.93 -0.32
C ASN A 333 -11.53 -2.63 -1.72
N ILE A 334 -11.40 -1.38 -2.15
CA ILE A 334 -11.82 -0.89 -3.48
C ILE A 334 -10.65 -0.85 -4.47
N GLY A 335 -9.43 -1.11 -4.00
CA GLY A 335 -8.22 -1.15 -4.81
C GLY A 335 -8.02 -2.47 -5.56
N PRO A 336 -7.12 -2.48 -6.56
CA PRO A 336 -6.81 -3.67 -7.35
C PRO A 336 -5.83 -4.63 -6.67
N ARG A 337 -5.29 -4.28 -5.49
CA ARG A 337 -4.26 -5.02 -4.76
C ARG A 337 -4.70 -5.36 -3.35
N SER A 338 -4.10 -6.39 -2.78
CA SER A 338 -4.31 -6.74 -1.37
C SER A 338 -3.77 -5.62 -0.48
N ILE A 339 -4.51 -5.26 0.55
CA ILE A 339 -4.14 -4.21 1.49
C ILE A 339 -3.59 -4.83 2.78
N ASP A 340 -2.43 -4.37 3.24
CA ASP A 340 -1.93 -4.67 4.59
C ASP A 340 -2.52 -3.67 5.60
N LEU A 341 -3.28 -4.19 6.57
CA LEU A 341 -3.92 -3.43 7.64
C LEU A 341 -3.08 -3.39 8.91
N THR A 342 -1.85 -3.89 8.90
CA THR A 342 -0.95 -3.85 10.05
C THR A 342 -0.75 -2.42 10.56
N GLY A 343 -1.07 -2.17 11.83
CA GLY A 343 -0.93 -0.85 12.45
C GLY A 343 -2.09 0.13 12.17
N VAL A 344 -3.02 -0.23 11.28
CA VAL A 344 -4.26 0.53 11.05
C VAL A 344 -5.13 0.47 12.30
N ARG A 345 -5.76 1.59 12.66
CA ARG A 345 -6.57 1.69 13.88
C ARG A 345 -7.62 2.79 13.81
N PHE A 346 -8.63 2.70 14.65
CA PHE A 346 -9.57 3.80 14.84
C PHE A 346 -8.99 4.83 15.83
N GLY A 347 -8.95 6.09 15.40
CA GLY A 347 -8.58 7.25 16.22
C GLY A 347 -9.77 7.97 16.85
N ALA A 348 -10.98 7.76 16.32
CA ALA A 348 -12.24 8.28 16.84
C ALA A 348 -13.41 7.33 16.46
N GLY A 349 -14.48 7.36 17.26
CA GLY A 349 -15.60 6.44 17.17
C GLY A 349 -15.41 5.23 18.07
N ILE A 350 -15.18 4.08 17.46
CA ILE A 350 -14.92 2.81 18.16
C ILE A 350 -13.46 2.69 18.63
N ASN A 351 -13.21 1.81 19.60
CA ASN A 351 -11.87 1.45 20.04
C ASN A 351 -11.44 0.11 19.41
N PHE A 352 -10.63 0.20 18.36
CA PHE A 352 -10.13 -0.94 17.61
C PHE A 352 -8.76 -0.67 16.96
N SER A 353 -7.92 -1.70 16.92
CA SER A 353 -6.67 -1.72 16.15
C SER A 353 -6.57 -3.07 15.47
N PHE A 354 -6.23 -3.06 14.18
CA PHE A 354 -6.10 -4.31 13.43
C PHE A 354 -4.94 -5.13 13.98
N PRO A 355 -5.11 -6.47 14.13
CA PRO A 355 -4.00 -7.34 14.44
C PRO A 355 -2.89 -7.21 13.39
N VAL A 356 -1.64 -7.34 13.83
CA VAL A 356 -0.52 -7.42 12.89
C VAL A 356 -0.75 -8.54 11.89
N ASN A 357 -0.30 -8.34 10.66
CA ASN A 357 -0.42 -9.30 9.55
C ASN A 357 -1.86 -9.51 9.04
N THR A 358 -2.76 -8.56 9.30
CA THR A 358 -4.11 -8.59 8.72
C THR A 358 -4.04 -8.10 7.27
N VAL A 359 -4.48 -8.94 6.32
CA VAL A 359 -4.50 -8.61 4.89
C VAL A 359 -5.93 -8.65 4.37
N LEU A 360 -6.31 -7.65 3.59
CA LEU A 360 -7.61 -7.55 2.93
C LEU A 360 -7.45 -7.65 1.40
N PRO A 361 -7.82 -8.77 0.76
CA PRO A 361 -7.70 -8.95 -0.69
C PRO A 361 -8.51 -7.93 -1.52
N PRO A 362 -8.21 -7.74 -2.82
CA PRO A 362 -8.98 -6.87 -3.71
C PRO A 362 -10.47 -7.22 -3.70
N GLY A 363 -11.35 -6.22 -3.55
CA GLY A 363 -12.80 -6.40 -3.52
C GLY A 363 -13.35 -7.14 -2.30
N ALA A 364 -12.48 -7.58 -1.37
CA ALA A 364 -12.89 -8.28 -0.17
C ALA A 364 -13.40 -7.31 0.90
N ARG A 365 -14.32 -7.81 1.72
CA ARG A 365 -14.92 -7.10 2.86
C ARG A 365 -14.36 -7.64 4.17
N LEU A 366 -14.44 -6.81 5.20
CA LEU A 366 -14.12 -7.17 6.57
C LEU A 366 -15.12 -6.51 7.52
N VAL A 367 -15.59 -7.26 8.51
CA VAL A 367 -16.62 -6.78 9.45
C VAL A 367 -16.05 -6.60 10.85
N LEU A 368 -16.30 -5.45 11.46
CA LEU A 368 -16.01 -5.19 12.87
C LEU A 368 -17.31 -5.32 13.67
N LEU A 369 -17.33 -6.26 14.61
CA LEU A 369 -18.52 -6.61 15.39
C LEU A 369 -18.45 -6.02 16.79
N ARG A 370 -19.56 -5.48 17.28
CA ARG A 370 -19.62 -5.01 18.67
C ARG A 370 -19.65 -6.16 19.66
N ASP A 371 -20.47 -7.18 19.41
CA ASP A 371 -20.54 -8.42 20.17
C ASP A 371 -20.76 -9.62 19.25
N GLN A 372 -19.89 -10.62 19.35
CA GLN A 372 -19.94 -11.81 18.52
C GLN A 372 -21.22 -12.63 18.76
N LEU A 373 -21.61 -12.82 20.02
CA LEU A 373 -22.75 -13.68 20.36
C LEU A 373 -24.07 -13.02 19.97
N ALA A 374 -24.17 -11.69 20.13
CA ALA A 374 -25.32 -10.92 19.67
C ALA A 374 -25.46 -11.01 18.14
N TYR A 375 -24.35 -10.88 17.41
CA TYR A 375 -24.31 -11.10 15.96
C TYR A 375 -24.83 -12.51 15.59
N GLU A 376 -24.26 -13.56 16.18
CA GLU A 376 -24.69 -14.94 15.90
C GLU A 376 -26.17 -15.18 16.24
N ALA A 377 -26.69 -14.54 17.28
CA ALA A 377 -28.11 -14.65 17.63
C ALA A 377 -29.04 -14.00 16.60
N ARG A 378 -28.59 -12.92 15.94
CA ARG A 378 -29.36 -12.20 14.91
C ARG A 378 -29.21 -12.79 13.51
N TYR A 379 -27.98 -13.10 13.11
CA TYR A 379 -27.65 -13.53 11.74
C TYR A 379 -27.42 -15.04 11.60
N GLY A 380 -27.42 -15.79 12.71
CA GLY A 380 -27.32 -17.25 12.76
C GLY A 380 -25.88 -17.80 12.76
N SER A 381 -25.06 -17.38 11.81
CA SER A 381 -23.63 -17.75 11.74
C SER A 381 -22.77 -16.51 11.50
N LEU A 382 -21.54 -16.55 12.00
CA LEU A 382 -20.52 -15.53 11.71
C LEU A 382 -20.36 -15.26 10.21
N PRO A 383 -19.95 -14.04 9.82
CA PRO A 383 -19.66 -13.73 8.42
C PRO A 383 -18.60 -14.70 7.86
N SER A 384 -18.75 -15.04 6.58
CA SER A 384 -17.72 -15.80 5.86
C SER A 384 -16.47 -14.96 5.55
N THR A 385 -16.62 -13.64 5.57
CA THR A 385 -15.53 -12.66 5.47
C THR A 385 -14.75 -12.58 6.78
N PRO A 386 -13.47 -12.11 6.75
CA PRO A 386 -12.75 -11.78 7.97
C PRO A 386 -13.54 -10.85 8.87
N TRP A 387 -13.48 -11.07 10.18
CA TRP A 387 -14.14 -10.22 11.16
C TRP A 387 -13.34 -10.11 12.45
N PHE A 388 -13.55 -9.02 13.18
CA PHE A 388 -12.91 -8.79 14.47
C PHE A 388 -13.86 -8.09 15.46
N PRO A 389 -13.79 -8.42 16.77
CA PRO A 389 -14.55 -7.68 17.77
C PRO A 389 -13.91 -6.31 18.06
N TYR A 390 -14.73 -5.28 18.22
CA TYR A 390 -14.31 -3.97 18.74
C TYR A 390 -14.89 -3.68 20.12
N THR A 391 -14.37 -2.63 20.78
CA THR A 391 -14.90 -2.13 22.06
C THR A 391 -15.34 -0.67 21.94
N GLY A 392 -16.17 -0.20 22.87
CA GLY A 392 -16.86 1.09 22.76
C GLY A 392 -18.29 0.88 22.27
N ARG A 393 -18.88 1.84 21.58
CA ARG A 393 -20.13 1.68 20.82
C ARG A 393 -20.19 2.79 19.77
N LEU A 394 -21.03 2.60 18.78
CA LEU A 394 -21.41 3.67 17.88
C LEU A 394 -22.42 4.59 18.59
N SER A 395 -22.36 5.89 18.31
CA SER A 395 -23.35 6.84 18.79
C SER A 395 -24.64 6.73 18.00
N ASN A 396 -25.76 6.53 18.69
CA ASN A 396 -27.10 6.53 18.10
C ASN A 396 -27.52 7.91 17.54
N ASP A 397 -26.87 9.01 17.94
CA ASP A 397 -27.16 10.38 17.49
C ASP A 397 -26.14 10.89 16.44
N GLY A 398 -25.29 10.00 15.93
CA GLY A 398 -24.12 10.35 15.10
C GLY A 398 -22.84 10.63 15.90
N GLU A 399 -21.69 10.48 15.24
CA GLU A 399 -20.37 10.84 15.77
C GLU A 399 -19.31 10.95 14.67
N LEU A 400 -18.09 11.34 15.04
CA LEU A 400 -16.89 11.31 14.19
C LEU A 400 -16.27 9.91 14.19
N LEU A 401 -16.15 9.31 13.01
CA LEU A 401 -15.32 8.14 12.77
C LEU A 401 -13.98 8.59 12.18
N THR A 402 -12.87 8.03 12.67
CA THR A 402 -11.56 8.28 12.07
C THR A 402 -10.75 7.01 12.02
N LEU A 403 -10.40 6.56 10.81
CA LEU A 403 -9.51 5.45 10.55
C LEU A 403 -8.11 6.01 10.24
N LEU A 404 -7.11 5.56 10.98
CA LEU A 404 -5.73 6.00 10.87
C LEU A 404 -4.86 4.88 10.27
N SER A 405 -3.89 5.27 9.44
CA SER A 405 -2.84 4.40 8.92
C SER A 405 -1.86 3.95 10.00
N ALA A 406 -0.93 3.06 9.62
CA ALA A 406 0.18 2.64 10.49
C ALA A 406 1.00 3.83 11.02
N ASP A 407 1.18 4.85 10.19
CA ASP A 407 1.93 6.07 10.51
C ASP A 407 1.10 7.13 11.26
N SER A 408 -0.17 6.83 11.56
CA SER A 408 -1.14 7.72 12.22
C SER A 408 -1.73 8.81 11.34
N ASP A 409 -1.56 8.73 10.03
CA ASP A 409 -2.22 9.63 9.08
C ASP A 409 -3.69 9.20 8.86
N PRO A 410 -4.64 10.13 8.70
CA PRO A 410 -6.03 9.78 8.45
C PRO A 410 -6.20 9.14 7.08
N ILE A 411 -6.72 7.91 7.08
CA ILE A 411 -7.21 7.21 5.88
C ILE A 411 -8.62 7.72 5.56
N LEU A 412 -9.49 7.75 6.57
CA LEU A 412 -10.87 8.25 6.49
C LEU A 412 -11.18 9.03 7.76
N SER A 413 -11.85 10.18 7.64
CA SER A 413 -12.34 10.95 8.80
C SER A 413 -13.62 11.67 8.41
N PHE A 414 -14.76 11.24 8.94
CA PHE A 414 -16.08 11.79 8.63
C PHE A 414 -17.06 11.60 9.79
N SER A 415 -18.12 12.41 9.81
CA SER A 415 -19.22 12.24 10.76
C SER A 415 -20.46 11.69 10.07
N TYR A 416 -21.05 10.65 10.65
CA TYR A 416 -22.42 10.22 10.31
C TYR A 416 -23.42 10.84 11.29
N ASN A 417 -24.71 10.83 10.95
CA ASN A 417 -25.77 11.37 11.79
C ASN A 417 -27.10 10.61 11.61
N ASP A 418 -28.03 10.82 12.53
CA ASP A 418 -29.39 10.29 12.54
C ASP A 418 -30.42 11.27 11.97
N GLN A 419 -30.07 12.56 11.85
CA GLN A 419 -30.95 13.60 11.34
C GLN A 419 -30.89 13.72 9.82
N SER A 420 -32.02 14.10 9.22
CA SER A 420 -32.11 14.47 7.80
C SER A 420 -30.98 15.45 7.41
N PRO A 421 -30.29 15.24 6.28
CA PRO A 421 -30.66 14.36 5.17
C PRO A 421 -30.06 12.94 5.22
N TRP A 422 -29.55 12.48 6.38
CA TRP A 422 -29.16 11.07 6.52
C TRP A 422 -30.39 10.14 6.48
N PRO A 423 -30.25 8.90 5.99
CA PRO A 423 -31.36 7.94 5.91
C PRO A 423 -31.99 7.65 7.28
N PRO A 424 -33.24 8.08 7.54
CA PRO A 424 -33.87 7.93 8.86
C PRO A 424 -34.19 6.46 9.19
N GLN A 425 -34.29 5.57 8.20
CA GLN A 425 -34.54 4.15 8.42
C GLN A 425 -33.36 3.44 9.13
N ALA A 426 -32.16 4.02 9.05
CA ALA A 426 -30.98 3.50 9.75
C ALA A 426 -30.95 3.89 11.25
N ASP A 427 -31.84 4.78 11.67
CA ASP A 427 -31.95 5.28 13.04
C ASP A 427 -32.92 4.44 13.89
N GLY A 428 -32.54 3.21 14.24
CA GLY A 428 -33.34 2.37 15.15
C GLY A 428 -34.48 1.59 14.53
N PHE A 429 -34.77 1.80 13.22
CA PHE A 429 -35.83 1.10 12.49
C PHE A 429 -35.35 -0.17 11.78
N GLY A 430 -34.05 -0.50 11.92
CA GLY A 430 -33.49 -1.79 11.58
C GLY A 430 -32.56 -1.79 10.38
N ALA A 431 -32.62 -0.80 9.51
CA ALA A 431 -31.64 -0.70 8.42
C ALA A 431 -30.26 -0.28 8.95
N SER A 432 -29.21 -0.61 8.22
CA SER A 432 -27.89 0.00 8.35
C SER A 432 -27.74 1.14 7.32
N LEU A 433 -26.70 1.96 7.44
CA LEU A 433 -26.27 2.88 6.38
C LEU A 433 -25.36 2.14 5.41
N ILE A 434 -25.65 2.25 4.11
CA ILE A 434 -24.90 1.64 3.01
C ILE A 434 -24.27 2.74 2.16
N LEU A 435 -22.96 2.67 1.93
CA LEU A 435 -22.26 3.58 1.04
C LEU A 435 -22.63 3.29 -0.41
N VAL A 436 -23.12 4.30 -1.12
CA VAL A 436 -23.52 4.20 -2.53
C VAL A 436 -22.28 4.13 -3.41
N ASN A 437 -22.18 3.14 -4.30
CA ASN A 437 -21.08 3.00 -5.27
C ASN A 437 -19.68 3.11 -4.63
N PRO A 438 -19.35 2.25 -3.65
CA PRO A 438 -18.12 2.39 -2.87
C PRO A 438 -16.84 2.35 -3.71
N GLY A 439 -16.86 1.67 -4.88
CA GLY A 439 -15.73 1.60 -5.81
C GLY A 439 -15.30 2.95 -6.40
N GLU A 440 -16.19 3.95 -6.43
CA GLU A 440 -15.88 5.32 -6.85
C GLU A 440 -15.27 6.17 -5.73
N ASN A 441 -15.13 5.60 -4.53
CA ASN A 441 -14.64 6.27 -3.33
C ASN A 441 -15.35 7.62 -3.04
N PRO A 442 -16.68 7.63 -2.91
CA PRO A 442 -17.42 8.86 -2.65
C PRO A 442 -17.11 9.43 -1.24
N ASP A 443 -17.32 10.73 -1.08
CA ASP A 443 -17.13 11.42 0.20
C ASP A 443 -18.10 10.88 1.27
N HIS A 444 -17.57 10.20 2.28
CA HIS A 444 -18.36 9.58 3.35
C HIS A 444 -19.03 10.62 4.25
N GLY A 445 -18.56 11.87 4.27
CA GLY A 445 -19.19 12.96 5.01
C GLY A 445 -20.46 13.50 4.37
N GLN A 446 -20.74 13.17 3.11
CA GLN A 446 -21.96 13.61 2.41
C GLN A 446 -23.09 12.62 2.65
N PRO A 447 -24.22 13.04 3.26
CA PRO A 447 -25.35 12.14 3.54
C PRO A 447 -25.96 11.54 2.26
N SER A 448 -25.85 12.25 1.13
CA SER A 448 -26.34 11.83 -0.18
C SER A 448 -25.61 10.61 -0.76
N ASN A 449 -24.44 10.28 -0.21
CA ASN A 449 -23.69 9.08 -0.58
C ASN A 449 -24.08 7.87 0.28
N TRP A 450 -25.07 7.99 1.15
CA TRP A 450 -25.57 6.92 2.00
C TRP A 450 -27.04 6.63 1.72
N VAL A 451 -27.39 5.35 1.72
CA VAL A 451 -28.77 4.87 1.68
C VAL A 451 -29.04 3.95 2.86
N ALA A 452 -30.30 3.78 3.23
CA ALA A 452 -30.67 2.74 4.18
C ALA A 452 -30.56 1.36 3.51
N SER A 453 -30.02 0.37 4.21
CA SER A 453 -30.09 -1.03 3.77
C SER A 453 -31.53 -1.49 3.66
N ARG A 454 -31.76 -2.40 2.72
CA ARG A 454 -33.07 -2.99 2.44
C ARG A 454 -33.44 -4.09 3.43
N TYR A 455 -32.45 -4.68 4.10
CA TYR A 455 -32.70 -5.69 5.11
C TYR A 455 -32.64 -5.11 6.52
N SER A 456 -33.58 -5.56 7.35
CA SER A 456 -33.48 -5.36 8.79
C SER A 456 -32.22 -6.09 9.29
N GLY A 457 -31.30 -5.37 9.89
CA GLY A 457 -29.97 -5.83 10.28
C GLY A 457 -28.88 -5.59 9.24
N GLY A 458 -29.19 -5.01 8.07
CA GLY A 458 -28.17 -4.76 7.06
C GLY A 458 -27.70 -6.00 6.31
N SER A 459 -26.53 -5.90 5.67
CA SER A 459 -25.89 -6.95 4.88
C SER A 459 -24.45 -7.27 5.33
N PRO A 460 -24.15 -7.43 6.63
CA PRO A 460 -22.78 -7.54 7.13
C PRO A 460 -21.99 -8.68 6.47
N GLY A 461 -20.86 -8.33 5.86
CA GLY A 461 -19.95 -9.27 5.21
C GLY A 461 -20.38 -9.66 3.78
N ALA A 462 -21.39 -8.99 3.23
CA ALA A 462 -21.88 -9.21 1.89
C ALA A 462 -22.09 -7.87 1.17
N PRO A 463 -22.04 -7.84 -0.17
CA PRO A 463 -22.58 -6.70 -0.91
C PRO A 463 -24.05 -6.49 -0.55
N GLU A 464 -24.47 -5.23 -0.43
CA GLU A 464 -25.90 -4.89 -0.30
C GLU A 464 -26.66 -5.60 -1.44
N PRO A 465 -27.60 -6.47 -1.11
CA PRO A 465 -28.26 -7.32 -2.08
C PRO A 465 -29.16 -6.48 -2.99
N PHE A 466 -29.16 -6.85 -4.26
CA PHE A 466 -30.07 -6.31 -5.25
C PHE A 466 -31.26 -7.27 -5.36
N ASP A 467 -32.48 -6.77 -5.18
CA ASP A 467 -33.70 -7.57 -5.27
C ASP A 467 -33.99 -8.02 -6.72
N GLU A 468 -33.47 -7.29 -7.72
CA GLU A 468 -33.76 -7.54 -9.13
C GLU A 468 -32.48 -7.39 -9.99
N ASP A 469 -32.12 -8.44 -10.72
CA ASP A 469 -31.23 -8.33 -11.87
C ASP A 469 -32.05 -8.09 -13.15
N TYR A 470 -31.39 -7.58 -14.20
CA TYR A 470 -32.06 -7.23 -15.44
C TYR A 470 -32.79 -8.42 -16.07
N ASP A 471 -32.18 -9.61 -16.06
CA ASP A 471 -32.73 -10.78 -16.73
C ASP A 471 -34.05 -11.25 -16.08
N ASN A 472 -34.10 -11.28 -14.75
CA ASN A 472 -35.32 -11.61 -14.00
C ASN A 472 -36.37 -10.49 -14.14
N TRP A 473 -35.96 -9.22 -14.02
CA TRP A 473 -36.83 -8.06 -14.21
C TRP A 473 -37.50 -8.06 -15.59
N ALA A 474 -36.73 -8.36 -16.64
CA ALA A 474 -37.19 -8.42 -18.02
C ALA A 474 -38.11 -9.63 -18.25
N ALA A 475 -37.78 -10.79 -17.68
CA ALA A 475 -38.60 -11.99 -17.78
C ALA A 475 -39.98 -11.81 -17.12
N ASP A 476 -40.02 -11.18 -15.94
CA ASP A 476 -41.27 -10.92 -15.22
C ASP A 476 -42.19 -9.96 -15.99
N ARG A 477 -41.60 -8.98 -16.68
CA ARG A 477 -42.31 -8.01 -17.55
C ARG A 477 -42.60 -8.53 -18.95
N ARG A 478 -42.03 -9.69 -19.32
CA ARG A 478 -42.18 -10.35 -20.63
C ARG A 478 -41.75 -9.46 -21.80
N LEU A 479 -40.58 -8.84 -21.67
CA LEU A 479 -40.01 -8.04 -22.75
C LEU A 479 -39.79 -8.89 -24.01
N GLU A 480 -40.11 -8.31 -25.17
CA GLU A 480 -39.87 -8.89 -26.49
C GLU A 480 -38.45 -8.56 -26.98
N GLY A 481 -37.93 -7.39 -26.63
CA GLY A 481 -36.59 -6.91 -26.98
C GLY A 481 -35.51 -7.18 -25.92
N GLY A 482 -34.26 -6.97 -26.31
CA GLY A 482 -33.09 -7.02 -25.44
C GLY A 482 -32.87 -5.73 -24.65
N PRO A 483 -31.76 -5.64 -23.88
CA PRO A 483 -31.45 -4.48 -23.03
C PRO A 483 -31.31 -3.15 -23.78
N ASP A 484 -30.85 -3.19 -25.03
CA ASP A 484 -30.67 -1.99 -25.88
C ASP A 484 -31.91 -1.67 -26.74
N ASP A 485 -32.93 -2.53 -26.72
CA ASP A 485 -34.18 -2.30 -27.44
C ASP A 485 -35.13 -1.41 -26.63
N ASP A 486 -36.17 -0.91 -27.28
CA ASP A 486 -37.18 0.03 -26.75
C ASP A 486 -38.57 -0.55 -27.05
N ASP A 487 -39.07 -1.37 -26.12
CA ASP A 487 -40.27 -2.19 -26.33
C ASP A 487 -41.57 -1.36 -26.36
N ASP A 488 -41.62 -0.24 -25.65
CA ASP A 488 -42.78 0.64 -25.60
C ASP A 488 -42.68 1.86 -26.54
N SER A 489 -41.55 2.00 -27.24
CA SER A 489 -41.28 3.04 -28.24
C SER A 489 -41.27 4.46 -27.68
N ASP A 490 -40.80 4.63 -26.44
CA ASP A 490 -40.73 5.91 -25.75
C ASP A 490 -39.37 6.63 -25.88
N THR A 491 -38.43 6.01 -26.60
CA THR A 491 -37.02 6.40 -26.85
C THR A 491 -36.03 6.09 -25.74
N ILE A 492 -36.43 5.38 -24.68
CA ILE A 492 -35.56 4.89 -23.62
C ILE A 492 -35.38 3.37 -23.80
N SER A 493 -34.13 2.91 -23.73
CA SER A 493 -33.86 1.47 -23.83
C SER A 493 -34.35 0.73 -22.59
N ASN A 494 -34.75 -0.53 -22.74
CA ASN A 494 -35.19 -1.42 -21.66
C ASN A 494 -34.22 -1.44 -20.47
N PHE A 495 -32.90 -1.43 -20.69
CA PHE A 495 -31.92 -1.39 -19.60
C PHE A 495 -31.90 -0.06 -18.83
N MET A 496 -32.12 1.06 -19.52
CA MET A 496 -32.25 2.36 -18.85
C MET A 496 -33.56 2.43 -18.06
N GLU A 497 -34.66 1.89 -18.58
CA GLU A 497 -35.93 1.74 -17.84
C GLU A 497 -35.71 0.95 -16.54
N PHE A 498 -34.98 -0.17 -16.61
CA PHE A 498 -34.60 -0.96 -15.44
C PHE A 498 -33.83 -0.14 -14.40
N LEU A 499 -32.83 0.64 -14.84
CA LEU A 499 -32.02 1.47 -13.95
C LEU A 499 -32.76 2.69 -13.39
N HIS A 500 -33.79 3.18 -14.08
CA HIS A 500 -34.66 4.26 -13.60
C HIS A 500 -35.81 3.75 -12.73
N GLY A 501 -36.21 2.49 -12.88
CA GLY A 501 -37.33 1.87 -12.17
C GLY A 501 -38.67 2.21 -12.81
N SER A 502 -38.67 2.53 -14.10
CA SER A 502 -39.85 2.80 -14.91
C SER A 502 -40.38 1.53 -15.60
N ASP A 503 -41.55 1.64 -16.25
CA ASP A 503 -42.25 0.50 -16.85
C ASP A 503 -41.94 0.41 -18.37
N PRO A 504 -41.10 -0.55 -18.80
CA PRO A 504 -40.63 -0.69 -20.19
C PRO A 504 -41.71 -1.16 -21.18
N VAL A 505 -42.94 -1.40 -20.71
CA VAL A 505 -44.08 -1.71 -21.58
C VAL A 505 -45.12 -0.59 -21.61
N SER A 506 -44.82 0.57 -21.01
CA SER A 506 -45.74 1.68 -20.89
C SER A 506 -45.04 3.03 -21.14
N ALA A 507 -45.12 3.50 -22.39
CA ALA A 507 -44.53 4.78 -22.84
C ALA A 507 -44.97 6.05 -22.09
N ASN A 508 -46.00 5.96 -21.24
CA ASN A 508 -46.42 7.06 -20.36
C ASN A 508 -45.62 7.13 -19.04
N GLN A 509 -44.81 6.13 -18.73
CA GLN A 509 -43.97 6.07 -17.54
C GLN A 509 -42.50 6.42 -17.82
N ARG A 510 -42.24 7.02 -18.99
CA ARG A 510 -40.92 7.49 -19.39
C ARG A 510 -40.20 8.24 -18.26
N PRO A 511 -38.98 7.82 -17.88
CA PRO A 511 -38.18 8.49 -16.87
C PRO A 511 -37.75 9.87 -17.37
N LEU A 512 -37.82 10.84 -16.46
CA LEU A 512 -37.48 12.23 -16.75
C LEU A 512 -36.06 12.55 -16.28
N LEU A 513 -35.29 13.17 -17.18
CA LEU A 513 -34.03 13.83 -16.88
C LEU A 513 -34.29 15.34 -16.80
N GLU A 514 -34.31 15.89 -15.58
CA GLU A 514 -34.51 17.32 -15.37
C GLU A 514 -33.17 18.03 -15.30
N LEU A 515 -33.00 19.07 -16.13
CA LEU A 515 -31.86 19.98 -16.06
C LEU A 515 -32.33 21.39 -15.71
N ARG A 516 -31.71 22.01 -14.71
CA ARG A 516 -32.00 23.38 -14.30
C ARG A 516 -30.74 24.13 -13.92
N LEU A 517 -30.79 25.46 -14.03
CA LEU A 517 -29.81 26.33 -13.40
C LEU A 517 -30.31 26.70 -12.01
N GLU A 518 -29.45 26.52 -11.01
CA GLU A 518 -29.79 26.78 -9.61
C GLU A 518 -28.68 27.58 -8.93
N ASN A 519 -29.08 28.60 -8.16
CA ASN A 519 -28.14 29.36 -7.35
C ASN A 519 -27.84 28.58 -6.07
N LEU A 520 -26.62 28.08 -5.94
CA LEU A 520 -26.17 27.31 -4.79
C LEU A 520 -25.05 28.06 -4.06
N GLU A 521 -25.13 28.08 -2.73
CA GLU A 521 -24.07 28.60 -1.88
C GLU A 521 -23.13 27.47 -1.49
N ILE A 522 -21.88 27.55 -1.93
CA ILE A 522 -20.87 26.51 -1.74
C ILE A 522 -19.60 27.21 -1.28
N ASN A 523 -19.03 26.75 -0.16
CA ASN A 523 -17.87 27.39 0.47
C ASN A 523 -18.06 28.90 0.70
N ASN A 524 -19.27 29.30 1.13
CA ASN A 524 -19.70 30.70 1.33
C ASN A 524 -19.67 31.57 0.06
N VAL A 525 -19.71 30.95 -1.13
CA VAL A 525 -19.82 31.64 -2.41
C VAL A 525 -21.07 31.16 -3.12
N THR A 526 -22.00 32.08 -3.37
CA THR A 526 -23.17 31.81 -4.20
C THR A 526 -22.80 31.90 -5.67
N ASN A 527 -23.05 30.83 -6.43
CA ASN A 527 -22.92 30.82 -7.88
C ASN A 527 -24.08 30.04 -8.51
N GLU A 528 -24.32 30.26 -9.80
CA GLU A 528 -25.32 29.51 -10.56
C GLU A 528 -24.67 28.24 -11.12
N TYR A 529 -25.24 27.08 -10.81
CA TYR A 529 -24.74 25.77 -11.25
C TYR A 529 -25.77 25.07 -12.12
N LEU A 530 -25.30 24.26 -13.05
CA LEU A 530 -26.15 23.29 -13.72
C LEU A 530 -26.42 22.11 -12.79
N VAL A 531 -27.69 21.91 -12.47
CA VAL A 531 -28.20 20.84 -11.63
C VAL A 531 -29.01 19.89 -12.50
N ILE A 532 -28.78 18.60 -12.29
CA ILE A 532 -29.38 17.47 -12.98
C ILE A 532 -30.11 16.64 -11.94
N SER A 533 -31.40 16.40 -12.14
CA SER A 533 -32.19 15.49 -11.31
C SER A 533 -32.71 14.33 -12.17
N PHE A 534 -32.56 13.11 -11.66
CA PHE A 534 -33.02 11.89 -12.32
C PHE A 534 -33.46 10.85 -11.31
N GLN A 535 -34.38 9.99 -11.71
CA GLN A 535 -34.82 8.86 -10.90
C GLN A 535 -33.83 7.71 -11.00
N ARG A 536 -33.62 6.98 -9.91
CA ARG A 536 -32.82 5.75 -9.86
C ARG A 536 -33.66 4.64 -9.25
N ASN A 537 -33.67 3.48 -9.88
CA ASN A 537 -34.16 2.25 -9.29
C ASN A 537 -33.23 1.86 -8.15
N LEU A 538 -33.72 1.92 -6.91
CA LEU A 538 -32.95 1.44 -5.78
C LEU A 538 -32.86 -0.07 -5.82
N GLN A 539 -33.78 -0.79 -6.46
CA GLN A 539 -33.79 -2.25 -6.47
C GLN A 539 -32.81 -2.88 -7.46
N ALA A 540 -32.48 -2.17 -8.53
CA ALA A 540 -31.68 -2.65 -9.65
C ALA A 540 -30.23 -2.98 -9.27
N ARG A 541 -29.74 -4.12 -9.76
CA ARG A 541 -28.30 -4.43 -9.85
C ARG A 541 -27.62 -3.62 -10.95
N GLY A 542 -27.46 -2.32 -10.71
CA GLY A 542 -26.75 -1.42 -11.60
C GLY A 542 -26.71 0.01 -11.08
N SER A 543 -26.01 0.86 -11.82
CA SER A 543 -25.75 2.24 -11.41
C SER A 543 -26.02 3.23 -12.54
N LEU A 544 -26.48 4.42 -12.15
CA LEU A 544 -26.60 5.58 -13.02
C LEU A 544 -25.64 6.65 -12.57
N TYR A 545 -24.85 7.18 -13.50
CA TYR A 545 -23.99 8.32 -13.23
C TYR A 545 -23.97 9.29 -14.41
N VAL A 546 -23.58 10.53 -14.12
CA VAL A 546 -23.49 11.60 -15.11
C VAL A 546 -22.12 11.56 -15.77
N GLU A 547 -22.10 11.59 -17.10
CA GLU A 547 -20.88 11.80 -17.88
C GLU A 547 -20.94 13.13 -18.63
N LEU A 548 -19.78 13.76 -18.75
CA LEU A 548 -19.56 14.99 -19.48
C LEU A 548 -18.63 14.73 -20.68
N SER A 549 -18.86 15.48 -21.76
CA SER A 549 -17.98 15.48 -22.93
C SER A 549 -17.91 16.87 -23.55
N ASP A 550 -16.74 17.23 -24.07
CA ASP A 550 -16.54 18.46 -24.85
C ASP A 550 -16.69 18.22 -26.36
N ASP A 551 -16.64 16.97 -26.82
CA ASP A 551 -16.53 16.61 -28.25
C ASP A 551 -17.44 15.45 -28.72
N LEU A 552 -18.28 14.89 -27.83
CA LEU A 552 -19.10 13.68 -28.03
C LEU A 552 -18.30 12.38 -28.25
N VAL A 553 -16.97 12.42 -28.19
CA VAL A 553 -16.09 11.26 -28.40
C VAL A 553 -15.52 10.79 -27.08
N VAL A 554 -14.90 11.71 -26.32
CA VAL A 554 -14.33 11.42 -25.01
C VAL A 554 -15.34 11.78 -23.94
N TRP A 555 -15.75 10.78 -23.17
CA TRP A 555 -16.68 10.92 -22.04
C TRP A 555 -15.92 10.73 -20.74
N GLN A 556 -16.27 11.52 -19.73
CA GLN A 556 -15.63 11.51 -18.41
C GLN A 556 -16.70 11.58 -17.32
N SER A 557 -16.49 10.82 -16.23
CA SER A 557 -17.26 10.85 -14.99
C SER A 557 -16.34 11.03 -13.79
N GLY A 558 -16.93 11.17 -12.60
CA GLY A 558 -16.21 11.11 -11.33
C GLY A 558 -16.30 12.38 -10.48
N ALA A 559 -15.78 12.29 -9.26
CA ALA A 559 -15.88 13.31 -8.21
C ALA A 559 -15.19 14.65 -8.55
N GLY A 560 -14.40 14.73 -9.61
CA GLY A 560 -13.80 15.99 -10.11
C GLY A 560 -14.70 16.78 -11.07
N LEU A 561 -15.79 16.18 -11.55
CA LEU A 561 -16.68 16.77 -12.56
C LEU A 561 -18.08 17.07 -12.02
N THR A 562 -18.59 16.18 -11.17
CA THR A 562 -19.95 16.24 -10.64
C THR A 562 -19.98 15.93 -9.15
N GLU A 563 -20.98 16.47 -8.46
CA GLU A 563 -21.21 16.27 -7.03
C GLU A 563 -22.69 16.01 -6.76
N ILE A 564 -23.00 14.99 -5.96
CA ILE A 564 -24.38 14.68 -5.56
C ILE A 564 -24.82 15.63 -4.46
N LEU A 565 -25.81 16.48 -4.76
CA LEU A 565 -26.42 17.41 -3.80
C LEU A 565 -27.36 16.71 -2.82
N GLY A 566 -28.00 15.63 -3.26
CA GLY A 566 -29.01 14.94 -2.46
C GLY A 566 -29.60 13.75 -3.17
N GLN A 567 -30.12 12.83 -2.38
CA GLN A 567 -30.97 11.75 -2.85
C GLN A 567 -32.22 11.70 -1.97
N VAL A 568 -33.40 11.63 -2.60
CA VAL A 568 -34.69 11.56 -1.91
C VAL A 568 -35.37 10.25 -2.28
N ASP A 569 -35.63 9.40 -1.29
CA ASP A 569 -36.41 8.17 -1.46
C ASP A 569 -37.87 8.52 -1.81
N ASN A 570 -38.38 7.93 -2.88
CA ASN A 570 -39.74 8.16 -3.37
C ASN A 570 -40.77 7.24 -2.69
N GLY A 571 -40.33 6.23 -1.92
CA GLY A 571 -41.18 5.29 -1.20
C GLY A 571 -41.77 4.15 -2.04
N ASP A 572 -41.32 4.00 -3.29
CA ASP A 572 -41.78 3.02 -4.27
C ASP A 572 -40.66 2.10 -4.79
N GLY A 573 -39.51 2.10 -4.12
CA GLY A 573 -38.32 1.38 -4.58
C GLY A 573 -37.42 2.20 -5.51
N THR A 574 -37.75 3.48 -5.74
CA THR A 574 -36.92 4.42 -6.49
C THR A 574 -36.49 5.61 -5.64
N ALA A 575 -35.44 6.32 -6.06
CA ALA A 575 -35.04 7.58 -5.47
C ALA A 575 -34.78 8.64 -6.54
N THR A 576 -35.08 9.90 -6.20
CA THR A 576 -34.69 11.05 -6.99
C THR A 576 -33.29 11.50 -6.58
N VAL A 577 -32.31 11.31 -7.48
CA VAL A 577 -30.92 11.74 -7.30
C VAL A 577 -30.76 13.14 -7.90
N THR A 578 -30.16 14.05 -7.15
CA THR A 578 -29.86 15.41 -7.61
C THR A 578 -28.36 15.64 -7.59
N VAL A 579 -27.80 15.98 -8.74
CA VAL A 579 -26.37 16.14 -8.99
C VAL A 579 -26.11 17.52 -9.57
N ARG A 580 -25.00 18.16 -9.20
CA ARG A 580 -24.52 19.36 -9.88
C ARG A 580 -23.22 19.11 -10.63
N LEU A 581 -22.97 19.93 -11.64
CA LEU A 581 -21.61 20.09 -12.17
C LEU A 581 -20.78 20.91 -11.19
N ILE A 582 -19.53 20.51 -10.97
CA ILE A 582 -18.59 21.21 -10.08
C ILE A 582 -18.20 22.57 -10.67
N THR A 583 -18.04 22.66 -12.00
CA THR A 583 -17.74 23.92 -12.67
C THR A 583 -19.04 24.63 -13.05
N PRO A 584 -19.24 25.89 -12.62
CA PRO A 584 -20.35 26.73 -13.08
C PRO A 584 -20.40 26.83 -14.61
N PRO A 585 -21.58 27.06 -15.21
CA PRO A 585 -21.68 27.40 -16.62
C PRO A 585 -20.99 28.75 -16.86
N GLU A 586 -20.03 28.78 -17.76
CA GLU A 586 -19.33 30.01 -18.18
C GLU A 586 -20.00 30.58 -19.45
N PRO A 587 -20.15 31.90 -19.60
CA PRO A 587 -20.75 32.55 -20.78
C PRO A 587 -19.89 32.43 -22.06
N THR A 588 -18.88 31.55 -22.09
CA THR A 588 -18.08 31.28 -23.28
C THR A 588 -18.84 30.36 -24.25
N ASN A 589 -18.58 30.46 -25.55
CA ASN A 589 -19.17 29.59 -26.59
C ASN A 589 -18.71 28.11 -26.52
N ARG A 590 -18.32 27.59 -25.34
CA ARG A 590 -17.97 26.20 -25.16
C ARG A 590 -19.23 25.39 -24.90
N THR A 591 -19.60 24.54 -25.86
CA THR A 591 -20.67 23.56 -25.70
C THR A 591 -20.14 22.38 -24.88
N ARG A 592 -20.86 22.00 -23.82
CA ARG A 592 -20.66 20.73 -23.12
C ARG A 592 -21.84 19.81 -23.39
N PHE A 593 -21.55 18.54 -23.56
CA PHE A 593 -22.51 17.46 -23.72
C PHE A 593 -22.61 16.67 -22.42
N ILE A 594 -23.82 16.21 -22.11
CA ILE A 594 -24.16 15.55 -20.86
C ILE A 594 -24.98 14.32 -21.21
N ARG A 595 -24.69 13.19 -20.56
CA ARG A 595 -25.54 12.01 -20.60
C ARG A 595 -25.60 11.36 -19.23
N LEU A 596 -26.65 10.56 -19.03
CA LEU A 596 -26.64 9.52 -18.02
C LEU A 596 -26.06 8.24 -18.63
N ARG A 597 -25.22 7.57 -17.87
CA ARG A 597 -24.60 6.30 -18.22
C ARG A 597 -25.07 5.26 -17.22
N GLY A 598 -25.63 4.17 -17.74
CA GLY A 598 -25.96 2.96 -17.01
C GLY A 598 -24.82 1.95 -17.05
N GLU A 599 -24.55 1.30 -15.93
CA GLU A 599 -23.62 0.16 -15.79
C GLU A 599 -24.18 -0.98 -14.94
#